data_AF-A0A511VA71-F1
#
_entry.id   AF-A0A511VA71-F1
#
_cell.length_a   1.000
_cell.length_b   1.000
_cell.length_c   1.000
_cell.angle_alpha   90.00
_cell.angle_beta   90.00
_cell.angle_gamma   90.00
#
_symmetry.space_group_name_H-M   'P 1'
#
loop_
_entity.id
_entity.type
_entity.pdbx_description
1 polymer ?
#
loop_
_entity_poly.entity_id
_entity_poly.type
_entity_poly.pdbx_seq_one_letter_code
_entity_poly.pdbx_strand_id
1 'polypeptide(L)' 'MDSIQGTYRIIDGSGKLSLENNEVVSLVVGKALKIKHPEHGWLQGIYQGSGEVVHPHGTYQLREGDAIRILK' A
#
# COMPACT_ATOMS: atom_id res chain seq x y z
N MET A 1 -10.18 10.82 11.26
CA MET A 1 -9.58 9.54 10.86
C MET A 1 -8.22 9.85 10.30
N ASP A 2 -7.17 9.59 11.06
CA ASP A 2 -5.80 9.78 10.60
C ASP A 2 -5.47 8.69 9.57
N SER A 3 -5.03 9.09 8.39
CA SER A 3 -4.57 8.17 7.37
C SER A 3 -3.23 8.66 6.85
N ILE A 4 -2.22 7.80 6.85
CA ILE A 4 -0.92 8.13 6.27
C ILE A 4 -0.91 7.72 4.81
N GLN A 5 -0.47 8.62 3.93
CA GLN A 5 -0.36 8.37 2.49
C GLN A 5 1.10 8.49 2.07
N GLY A 6 1.51 7.61 1.18
CA GLY A 6 2.84 7.68 0.58
C GLY A 6 2.94 6.80 -0.66
N THR A 7 4.18 6.53 -1.05
CA THR A 7 4.51 5.66 -2.19
C THR A 7 5.04 4.32 -1.72
N TYR A 8 4.60 3.25 -2.38
CA TYR A 8 5.13 1.91 -2.18
C TYR A 8 6.57 1.83 -2.68
N ARG A 9 7.46 1.23 -1.88
CA ARG A 9 8.86 0.93 -2.22
C ARG A 9 9.24 -0.45 -1.71
N ILE A 10 10.15 -1.12 -2.40
CA ILE A 10 10.72 -2.37 -1.93
C ILE A 10 12.10 -2.06 -1.36
N ILE A 11 12.29 -2.30 -0.06
CA ILE A 11 13.57 -2.08 0.62
C ILE A 11 13.93 -3.39 1.33
N ASP A 12 15.08 -3.96 0.96
CA ASP A 12 15.58 -5.25 1.48
C ASP A 12 14.57 -6.40 1.28
N GLY A 13 13.91 -6.44 0.12
CA GLY A 13 12.89 -7.46 -0.20
C GLY A 13 11.57 -7.31 0.54
N SER A 14 11.42 -6.29 1.39
CA SER A 14 10.19 -6.00 2.13
C SER A 14 9.47 -4.79 1.54
N GLY A 15 8.14 -4.92 1.39
CA GLY A 15 7.29 -3.80 1.01
C GLY A 15 7.22 -2.74 2.11
N LYS A 16 7.63 -1.52 1.80
CA LYS A 16 7.59 -0.37 2.70
C LYS A 16 6.82 0.79 2.05
N LEU A 17 6.29 1.65 2.89
CA LEU A 17 5.61 2.89 2.52
C LEU A 17 6.55 4.06 2.79
N SER A 18 6.94 4.78 1.76
CA SER A 18 7.70 6.02 1.85
C SER A 18 6.76 7.21 1.93
N LEU A 19 6.81 7.96 3.03
CA LEU A 19 6.03 9.16 3.25
C LEU A 19 6.79 10.41 2.75
N GLU A 20 6.09 11.54 2.62
CA GLU A 20 6.69 12.80 2.13
C GLU A 20 7.73 13.41 3.08
N ASN A 21 7.65 13.10 4.37
CA ASN A 21 8.59 13.53 5.40
C ASN A 21 9.84 12.62 5.52
N ASN A 22 10.14 11.82 4.49
CA ASN A 22 11.17 10.77 4.49
C ASN A 22 10.98 9.66 5.54
N GLU A 23 9.85 9.61 6.24
CA GLU A 23 9.54 8.46 7.09
C GLU A 23 9.22 7.24 6.24
N VAL A 24 9.67 6.08 6.73
CA VAL A 24 9.43 4.79 6.09
C VAL A 24 8.63 3.91 7.04
N VAL A 25 7.47 3.46 6.59
CA VAL A 25 6.58 2.59 7.36
C VAL A 25 6.56 1.20 6.74
N SER A 26 6.90 0.18 7.51
CA SER A 26 6.83 -1.20 7.05
C SER A 26 5.38 -1.63 6.82
N LEU A 27 5.12 -2.26 5.68
CA LEU A 27 3.83 -2.91 5.43
C LEU A 27 3.82 -4.28 6.08
N VAL A 28 2.78 -4.53 6.88
CA VAL A 28 2.60 -5.78 7.62
C VAL A 28 1.46 -6.56 6.97
N VAL A 29 1.65 -7.86 6.80
CA VAL A 29 0.62 -8.76 6.28
C VAL A 29 -0.64 -8.67 7.15
N GLY A 30 -1.80 -8.66 6.50
CA GLY A 30 -3.11 -8.49 7.15
C GLY A 30 -3.50 -7.03 7.42
N LYS A 31 -2.62 -6.07 7.13
CA LYS A 31 -2.94 -4.65 7.33
C LYS A 31 -3.87 -4.13 6.23
N ALA A 32 -4.93 -3.45 6.65
CA ALA A 32 -5.83 -2.75 5.74
C ALA A 32 -5.16 -1.49 5.19
N LEU A 33 -5.20 -1.33 3.88
CA LEU A 33 -4.70 -0.16 3.18
C LEU A 33 -5.61 0.20 2.00
N LYS A 34 -5.43 1.39 1.45
CA LYS A 34 -6.03 1.81 0.18
C LYS A 34 -4.95 1.91 -0.88
N ILE A 35 -5.24 1.39 -2.06
CA ILE A 35 -4.40 1.46 -3.25
C ILE A 35 -5.06 2.37 -4.28
N LYS A 36 -4.26 3.11 -5.05
CA LYS A 36 -4.76 3.90 -6.17
C LYS A 36 -4.75 3.06 -7.45
N HIS A 37 -5.83 2.34 -7.70
CA HIS A 37 -6.04 1.55 -8.93
C HIS A 37 -6.20 2.48 -10.14
N PRO A 38 -5.59 2.18 -11.30
CA PRO A 38 -5.67 3.03 -12.49
C PRO A 38 -7.11 3.22 -13.00
N GLU A 39 -7.93 2.16 -12.95
CA GLU A 39 -9.29 2.17 -13.51
C GLU A 39 -10.40 2.48 -12.49
N HIS A 40 -10.14 2.22 -11.21
CA HIS A 40 -11.17 2.28 -10.16
C HIS A 40 -10.87 3.33 -9.08
N GLY A 41 -9.75 4.04 -9.20
CA GLY A 41 -9.32 5.01 -8.20
C GLY A 41 -8.93 4.34 -6.88
N TRP A 42 -9.30 4.96 -5.75
CA TRP A 42 -8.92 4.46 -4.44
C TRP A 42 -9.75 3.24 -4.03
N LEU A 43 -9.12 2.07 -4.04
CA LEU A 43 -9.71 0.81 -3.57
C LEU A 43 -9.14 0.43 -2.21
N GLN A 44 -10.00 -0.07 -1.32
CA GLN A 44 -9.57 -0.64 -0.04
C GLN A 44 -9.23 -2.12 -0.21
N GLY A 45 -8.12 -2.54 0.39
CA GLY A 45 -7.67 -3.91 0.37
C GLY A 45 -6.82 -4.29 1.59
N ILE A 46 -6.45 -5.55 1.64
CA ILE A 46 -5.63 -6.15 2.70
C ILE A 46 -4.29 -6.54 2.08
N TYR A 47 -3.20 -6.05 2.65
CA TYR A 47 -1.85 -6.39 2.21
C TYR A 47 -1.52 -7.84 2.58
N GLN A 48 -1.09 -8.65 1.61
CA GLN A 48 -0.74 -10.07 1.80
C GLN A 48 0.78 -10.31 1.88
N GLY A 49 1.60 -9.26 1.72
CA GLY A 49 3.06 -9.40 1.64
C GLY A 49 3.53 -9.38 0.18
N SER A 50 4.84 -9.19 -0.02
CA SER A 50 5.46 -9.20 -1.36
C SER A 50 4.80 -8.27 -2.39
N GLY A 51 4.20 -7.16 -1.94
CA GLY A 51 3.50 -6.22 -2.83
C GLY A 51 2.06 -6.62 -3.19
N GLU A 52 1.56 -7.75 -2.71
CA GLU A 52 0.21 -8.21 -3.03
C GLU A 52 -0.85 -7.54 -2.13
N VAL A 53 -1.93 -7.05 -2.73
CA VAL A 53 -3.08 -6.47 -2.03
C VAL A 53 -4.37 -7.09 -2.54
N VAL A 54 -5.12 -7.73 -1.64
CA VAL A 54 -6.42 -8.32 -1.96
C VAL A 54 -7.52 -7.30 -1.69
N HIS A 55 -8.38 -7.05 -2.67
CA HIS A 55 -9.52 -6.14 -2.59
C HIS A 55 -10.79 -6.80 -3.17
N PRO A 56 -12.00 -6.23 -2.99
CA PRO A 56 -13.25 -6.89 -3.41
C PRO A 56 -13.37 -7.21 -4.91
N HIS A 57 -12.53 -6.59 -5.74
CA HIS A 57 -12.55 -6.76 -7.21
C HIS A 57 -11.42 -7.66 -7.71
N GLY A 58 -10.62 -8.24 -6.81
CA GLY A 58 -9.50 -9.12 -7.15
C GLY A 58 -8.24 -8.79 -6.35
N THR A 59 -7.11 -9.19 -6.93
CA THR A 59 -5.79 -8.95 -6.36
C THR A 59 -5.07 -7.90 -7.18
N TYR A 60 -4.49 -6.91 -6.52
CA TYR A 60 -3.64 -5.91 -7.12
C TYR A 60 -2.20 -6.10 -6.67
N GLN A 61 -1.28 -6.15 -7.65
CA GLN A 61 0.15 -6.21 -7.40
C GLN A 61 0.72 -4.79 -7.36
N LEU A 62 1.12 -4.35 -6.16
CA LEU A 62 1.81 -3.08 -5.96
C LEU A 62 3.12 -3.06 -6.73
N ARG A 63 3.37 -1.93 -7.41
CA ARG A 63 4.62 -1.60 -8.08
C ARG A 63 5.28 -0.44 -7.36
N GLU A 64 6.61 -0.37 -7.42
CA GLU A 64 7.32 0.77 -6.84
C GLU A 64 6.80 2.10 -7.42
N GLY A 65 6.54 3.06 -6.53
CA GLY A 65 5.91 4.33 -6.88
C GLY A 65 4.39 4.34 -6.79
N ASP A 66 3.73 3.20 -6.60
CA ASP A 66 2.27 3.17 -6.42
C ASP A 66 1.85 3.95 -5.17
N ALA A 67 0.81 4.77 -5.33
CA ALA A 67 0.26 5.53 -4.21
C ALA A 67 -0.60 4.62 -3.33
N ILE A 68 -0.20 4.51 -2.06
CA ILE A 68 -0.95 3.75 -1.05
C ILE A 68 -1.25 4.62 0.17
N ARG A 69 -2.36 4.31 0.85
CA ARG A 69 -2.79 5.00 2.05
C ARG A 69 -3.14 3.98 3.13
N ILE A 70 -2.45 4.04 4.26
CA ILE A 70 -2.73 3.20 5.42
C ILE A 70 -3.71 3.95 6.31
N LEU A 71 -4.80 3.28 6.69
CA LEU A 71 -5.73 3.78 7.69
C LEU A 71 -5.13 3.51 9.08
N LYS A 72 -5.00 4.55 9.90
CA LYS A 72 -4.44 4.46 11.25
C LYS A 72 -5.50 4.00 12.25
#